data_AF-T1CDG4-F1
#
_entry.id   AF-T1CDG4-F1
#
_cell.length_a   1.000
_cell.length_b   1.000
_cell.length_c   1.000
_cell.angle_alpha   90.00
_cell.angle_beta   90.00
_cell.angle_gamma   90.00
#
_symmetry.space_group_name_H-M   'P 1'
#
loop_
_entity.id
_entity.type
_entity.pdbx_description
1 polymer ?
#
loop_
_entity_poly.entity_id
_entity_poly.type
_entity_poly.pdbx_seq_one_letter_code
_entity_poly.pdbx_strand_id
1 'polypeptide(L)'
;MGRARRPDLAACWRAYIHRFDVEHTLRFAKHTLGWTTPRVRLPEQADRWTWLVTAAYAQLRLARRLVADCRLPWEPPRDPAWLTPTRVRRGFRRLVATL
;
A
#
# COMPACT_ATOMS: atom_id res chain seq x y z
N MET A 1 -33.16 -14.98 -16.80
CA MET A 1 -32.47 -13.67 -16.90
C MET A 1 -32.73 -12.90 -15.61
N GLY A 2 -31.77 -12.92 -14.67
CA GLY A 2 -31.97 -12.40 -13.31
C GLY A 2 -32.10 -10.88 -13.30
N ARG A 3 -33.11 -10.36 -12.58
CA ARG A 3 -33.37 -8.92 -12.44
C ARG A 3 -32.13 -8.26 -11.84
N ALA A 4 -31.46 -7.38 -12.60
CA ALA A 4 -30.32 -6.63 -12.09
C ALA A 4 -30.77 -5.81 -10.86
N ARG A 5 -30.18 -6.12 -9.69
CA ARG A 5 -30.42 -5.36 -8.46
C ARG A 5 -29.93 -3.93 -8.69
N ARG A 6 -30.79 -2.94 -8.43
CA ARG A 6 -30.37 -1.53 -8.48
C ARG A 6 -29.20 -1.34 -7.50
N PRO A 7 -28.10 -0.69 -7.92
CA PRO A 7 -26.96 -0.48 -7.03
C PRO A 7 -27.35 0.44 -5.88
N ASP A 8 -26.81 0.18 -4.70
CA ASP A 8 -26.92 1.10 -3.56
C ASP A 8 -26.11 2.36 -3.85
N LEU A 9 -26.81 3.47 -4.08
CA LEU A 9 -26.19 4.76 -4.41
C LEU A 9 -25.24 5.25 -3.30
N ALA A 10 -25.51 4.94 -2.03
CA ALA A 10 -24.64 5.34 -0.93
C ALA A 10 -23.31 4.56 -0.98
N ALA A 11 -23.35 3.28 -1.32
CA ALA A 11 -22.14 2.49 -1.56
C ALA A 11 -21.37 2.97 -2.78
N CYS A 12 -22.05 3.28 -3.90
CA CYS A 12 -21.43 3.84 -5.09
C CYS A 12 -20.73 5.18 -4.79
N TRP A 13 -21.38 6.07 -4.03
CA TRP A 13 -20.80 7.34 -3.60
C TRP A 13 -19.54 7.13 -2.76
N ARG A 14 -19.58 6.29 -1.71
CA ARG A 14 -18.40 6.00 -0.87
C ARG A 14 -17.26 5.40 -1.70
N ALA A 15 -17.54 4.44 -2.57
CA ALA A 15 -16.53 3.84 -3.44
C ALA A 15 -15.89 4.88 -4.39
N TYR A 16 -16.70 5.80 -4.91
CA TYR A 16 -16.22 6.87 -5.77
C TYR A 16 -15.27 7.83 -5.05
N ILE A 17 -15.61 8.24 -3.81
CA ILE A 17 -14.73 9.08 -2.98
C ILE A 17 -13.40 8.37 -2.67
N HIS A 18 -13.44 7.06 -2.38
CA HIS A 18 -12.23 6.26 -2.12
C HIS A 18 -11.45 5.86 -3.36
N ARG A 19 -11.93 6.14 -4.58
CA ARG A 19 -11.23 5.79 -5.83
C ARG A 19 -9.83 6.37 -5.89
N PHE A 20 -9.63 7.56 -5.31
CA PHE A 20 -8.33 8.23 -5.29
C PHE A 20 -7.29 7.51 -4.40
N ASP A 21 -7.72 6.63 -3.49
CA ASP A 21 -6.80 5.82 -2.67
C ASP A 21 -5.99 4.83 -3.52
N VAL A 22 -6.55 4.40 -4.66
CA VAL A 22 -5.84 3.55 -5.63
C VAL A 22 -4.66 4.29 -6.22
N GLU A 23 -4.84 5.55 -6.63
CA GLU A 23 -3.76 6.37 -7.20
C GLU A 23 -2.62 6.57 -6.21
N HIS A 24 -2.92 6.80 -4.94
CA HIS A 24 -1.91 6.90 -3.89
C HIS A 24 -1.14 5.59 -3.72
N THR A 25 -1.83 4.45 -3.78
CA THR A 25 -1.19 3.13 -3.68
C THR A 25 -0.28 2.89 -4.89
N LEU A 26 -0.75 3.17 -6.10
CA LEU A 26 0.03 3.05 -7.34
C LEU A 26 1.25 3.99 -7.31
N ARG A 27 1.08 5.23 -6.88
CA ARG A 27 2.19 6.20 -6.70
C ARG A 27 3.22 5.68 -5.70
N PHE A 28 2.79 5.19 -4.55
CA PHE A 28 3.70 4.62 -3.56
C PHE A 28 4.46 3.42 -4.12
N ALA A 29 3.78 2.50 -4.79
CA ALA A 29 4.40 1.32 -5.38
C ALA A 29 5.44 1.70 -6.46
N LYS A 30 5.12 2.65 -7.36
CA LYS A 30 6.04 3.14 -8.40
C LYS A 30 7.26 3.85 -7.81
N HIS A 31 7.04 4.85 -6.96
CA HIS A 31 8.11 5.75 -6.51
C HIS A 31 8.89 5.23 -5.30
N THR A 32 8.25 4.44 -4.43
CA THR A 32 8.86 4.02 -3.15
C THR A 32 9.26 2.55 -3.14
N LEU A 33 8.47 1.67 -3.76
CA LEU A 33 8.78 0.24 -3.87
C LEU A 33 9.47 -0.12 -5.19
N GLY A 34 9.64 0.85 -6.10
CA GLY A 34 10.39 0.65 -7.34
C GLY A 34 9.66 -0.21 -8.38
N TRP A 35 8.33 -0.15 -8.43
CA TRP A 35 7.57 -0.96 -9.40
C TRP A 35 8.07 -0.76 -10.84
N THR A 36 8.42 0.46 -11.23
CA THR A 36 8.91 0.76 -12.58
C THR A 36 10.44 0.75 -12.70
N THR A 37 11.16 0.30 -11.67
CA THR A 37 12.63 0.26 -11.64
C THR A 37 13.28 -0.91 -12.42
N PRO A 38 12.73 -2.13 -12.48
CA PRO A 38 13.45 -3.25 -13.06
C PRO A 38 13.53 -3.12 -14.59
N ARG A 39 14.69 -3.50 -15.14
CA ARG A 39 14.94 -3.57 -16.59
C ARG A 39 14.99 -5.03 -17.03
N VAL A 40 13.84 -5.70 -16.95
CA VAL A 40 13.67 -7.10 -17.31
C VAL A 40 13.46 -7.26 -18.82
N ARG A 41 13.78 -8.43 -19.36
CA ARG A 41 13.74 -8.70 -20.81
C ARG A 41 12.46 -9.40 -21.25
N LEU A 42 11.84 -10.16 -20.35
CA LEU A 42 10.67 -10.99 -20.65
C LEU A 42 9.43 -10.49 -19.87
N PRO A 43 8.22 -10.53 -20.48
CA PRO A 43 6.99 -10.12 -19.80
C PRO A 43 6.74 -10.82 -18.46
N GLU A 44 7.04 -12.12 -18.39
CA GLU A 44 6.81 -12.94 -17.19
C GLU A 44 7.75 -12.54 -16.02
N GLN A 45 8.87 -11.87 -16.32
CA GLN A 45 9.73 -11.28 -15.30
C GLN A 45 9.10 -10.00 -14.72
N ALA A 46 8.41 -9.21 -15.54
CA ALA A 46 7.69 -8.02 -15.09
C ALA A 46 6.46 -8.39 -14.24
N ASP A 47 5.77 -9.47 -14.60
CA ASP A 47 4.66 -10.00 -13.81
C ASP A 47 5.14 -10.49 -12.43
N ARG A 48 6.22 -11.27 -12.40
CA ARG A 48 6.85 -11.70 -11.12
C ARG A 48 7.29 -10.50 -10.28
N TRP A 49 7.86 -9.48 -10.90
CA TRP A 49 8.22 -8.26 -10.19
C TRP A 49 7.00 -7.54 -9.60
N THR A 50 5.89 -7.47 -10.35
CA THR A 50 4.64 -6.91 -9.85
C THR A 50 4.17 -7.66 -8.61
N TRP A 51 4.21 -9.00 -8.61
CA TRP A 51 3.87 -9.79 -7.43
C TRP A 51 4.79 -9.54 -6.24
N LEU A 52 6.10 -9.35 -6.45
CA LEU A 52 7.02 -8.98 -5.37
C LEU A 52 6.68 -7.62 -4.76
N VAL A 53 6.37 -6.62 -5.59
CA VAL A 53 5.94 -5.29 -5.12
C VAL A 53 4.62 -5.37 -4.36
N THR A 54 3.65 -6.14 -4.86
CA THR A 54 2.37 -6.38 -4.18
C THR A 54 2.57 -7.07 -2.84
N ALA A 55 3.42 -8.10 -2.77
CA ALA A 55 3.76 -8.79 -1.53
C ALA A 55 4.44 -7.85 -0.53
N ALA A 56 5.40 -7.03 -0.97
CA ALA A 56 6.05 -6.03 -0.12
C ALA A 56 5.04 -5.01 0.43
N TYR A 57 4.10 -4.53 -0.40
CA TYR A 57 3.04 -3.64 0.06
C TYR A 57 2.11 -4.32 1.07
N ALA A 58 1.75 -5.59 0.85
CA ALA A 58 0.94 -6.37 1.78
C ALA A 58 1.65 -6.56 3.13
N GLN A 59 2.96 -6.85 3.12
CA GLN A 59 3.78 -6.92 4.34
C GLN A 59 3.75 -5.60 5.13
N LEU A 60 3.90 -4.46 4.45
CA LEU A 60 3.79 -3.14 5.10
C LEU A 60 2.38 -2.89 5.65
N ARG A 61 1.32 -3.33 4.95
CA ARG A 61 -0.06 -3.21 5.44
C ARG A 61 -0.29 -4.02 6.70
N LEU A 62 0.22 -5.25 6.75
CA LEU A 62 0.10 -6.15 7.91
C LEU A 62 0.94 -5.67 9.10
N ALA A 63 2.14 -5.16 8.84
CA ALA A 63 3.05 -4.67 9.87
C ALA A 63 2.63 -3.32 10.49
N ARG A 64 1.59 -2.65 9.95
CA ARG A 64 1.20 -1.30 10.36
C ARG A 64 1.06 -1.14 11.89
N ARG A 65 0.43 -2.11 12.55
CA ARG A 65 0.17 -2.07 14.00
C ARG A 65 1.33 -2.60 14.85
N LEU A 66 2.34 -3.19 14.22
CA LEU A 66 3.49 -3.80 14.87
C LEU A 66 4.72 -2.88 14.89
N VAL A 67 4.75 -1.89 14.00
CA VAL A 67 5.88 -0.97 13.86
C VAL A 67 5.68 0.26 14.73
N ALA A 68 6.71 0.63 15.50
CA ALA A 68 6.77 1.93 16.16
C ALA A 68 6.94 3.08 15.14
N ASP A 69 6.24 4.20 15.33
CA ASP A 69 6.32 5.36 14.42
C ASP A 69 7.71 6.02 14.49
N CYS A 70 8.59 5.63 13.57
CA CYS A 70 9.91 6.22 13.38
C CYS A 70 9.80 7.53 12.59
N ARG A 71 9.24 8.55 13.26
CA ARG A 71 8.97 9.88 12.70
C ARG A 71 10.19 10.78 12.65
N LEU A 72 10.19 11.73 11.72
CA LEU A 72 11.10 12.86 11.70
C LEU A 72 10.72 13.87 12.80
N PRO A 73 11.63 14.76 13.24
CA PRO A 73 11.35 15.67 14.36
C PRO A 73 10.13 16.58 14.15
N TRP A 74 9.95 17.11 12.93
CA TRP A 74 8.86 18.01 12.55
C TRP A 74 7.56 17.30 12.16
N GLU A 75 7.59 15.98 12.09
CA GLU A 75 6.45 15.19 11.67
C GLU A 75 5.49 14.99 12.86
N PRO A 76 4.18 15.26 12.70
CA PRO A 76 3.23 15.06 13.79
C PRO A 76 3.11 13.56 14.12
N PRO A 77 2.87 13.23 15.40
CA PRO A 77 2.59 11.86 15.81
C PRO A 77 1.31 11.37 15.13
N ARG A 78 1.29 10.09 14.77
CA ARG A 78 0.10 9.40 14.27
C ARG A 78 -0.18 8.18 15.11
N ASP A 79 -1.46 7.91 15.32
CA ASP A 79 -1.90 6.64 15.88
C ASP A 79 -1.38 5.48 14.99
N PRO A 80 -0.80 4.41 15.58
CA PRO A 80 -0.34 3.23 14.87
C PRO A 80 -1.34 2.69 13.84
N ALA A 81 -2.64 2.72 14.12
CA ALA A 81 -3.69 2.26 13.21
C ALA A 81 -3.78 3.07 11.91
N TRP A 82 -3.25 4.31 11.91
CA TRP A 82 -3.34 5.28 10.82
C TRP A 82 -1.98 5.62 10.20
N LEU A 83 -0.93 4.86 10.50
CA LEU A 83 0.38 5.06 9.88
C LEU A 83 0.30 4.83 8.36
N THR A 84 0.87 5.78 7.63
CA THR A 84 0.99 5.70 6.17
C THR A 84 2.01 4.62 5.78
N PRO A 85 1.90 4.02 4.58
CA PRO A 85 2.87 3.01 4.12
C PRO A 85 4.32 3.49 4.21
N THR A 86 4.58 4.77 3.95
CA THR A 86 5.90 5.39 4.11
C THR A 86 6.39 5.36 5.57
N ARG A 87 5.53 5.70 6.53
CA ARG A 87 5.89 5.66 7.96
C ARG A 87 6.15 4.24 8.43
N VAL A 88 5.29 3.29 8.04
CA VAL A 88 5.51 1.87 8.37
C VAL A 88 6.83 1.38 7.80
N ARG A 89 7.13 1.69 6.53
CA ARG A 89 8.40 1.29 5.88
C ARG A 89 9.64 1.78 6.64
N ARG A 90 9.62 2.99 7.24
CA ARG A 90 10.77 3.51 8.01
C ARG A 90 11.08 2.67 9.24
N GLY A 91 10.06 2.21 9.96
CA GLY A 91 10.24 1.35 11.12
C GLY A 91 10.28 -0.16 10.81
N PHE A 92 9.86 -0.56 9.60
CA PHE A 92 9.76 -1.98 9.20
C PHE A 92 11.07 -2.75 9.35
N ARG A 93 12.21 -2.13 9.02
CA ARG A 93 13.54 -2.77 9.19
C ARG A 93 13.82 -3.16 10.64
N ARG A 94 13.34 -2.38 11.62
CA ARG A 94 13.51 -2.69 13.05
C ARG A 94 12.62 -3.87 13.46
N LEU A 95 11.39 -3.93 12.94
CA LEU A 95 10.49 -5.07 13.16
C LEU A 95 11.08 -6.37 12.62
N VAL A 96 11.64 -6.35 11.40
CA VAL A 96 12.26 -7.56 10.82
C VAL A 96 13.46 -8.05 11.65
N ALA A 97 14.22 -7.14 12.27
CA ALA A 97 15.34 -7.52 13.13
C ALA A 97 14.94 -8.16 14.47
N THR A 98 13.65 -8.13 14.83
CA THR A 98 13.12 -8.73 16.06
C THR A 98 12.44 -10.08 15.85
N LEU A 99 12.30 -10.52 14.59
CA LEU A 99 11.75 -11.82 14.21
C LEU A 99 12.88 -12.84 14.05
#